data_AF-B4I366-F1
#
_entry.id   AF-B4I366-F1
#
_cell.length_a   1.000
_cell.length_b   1.000
_cell.length_c   1.000
_cell.angle_alpha   90.00
_cell.angle_beta   90.00
_cell.angle_gamma   90.00
#
_symmetry.space_group_name_H-M   'P 1'
#
loop_
_entity.id
_entity.type
_entity.pdbx_description
1 polymer ?
#
loop_
_entity_poly.entity_id
_entity_poly.type
_entity_poly.pdbx_seq_one_letter_code
_entity_poly.pdbx_strand_id
1 'polypeptide(L)'
;MNDRELGCAGGQFMDRGRMNQNGVVQHIEYLKQTLPEGIEHEFFEYLGNLTARDVTLYAIDEGTVAFPRVPIIKIEGPLIIVQLLETTLLTLVNYASLMATNAARYRMVAGKHVKLLEFGLRRAQGPDGGLSASKYSYTGGFDGTSNVLAGKLFNIPVKGTHAHAYITSFSSIGELKTRLIKHKQTGILEDLLEHAVRHRALLSHLLDVSTEESSEGELAAMVSYAIAFPDGFMALVDTYDVKSRETEQANTEPKLINDIKSENSPPKPKTSPSTNGHQNGQAAGHVNGHKTNGHQNGVAQNNGSRSPKDTDIQDTKIPSTTTTKTTATATGTLKTTTVSNGTAYLPKYVEKSFRSGLLNFSAVALALNDLGYHALGIRIDSGDLAYLSCLARETFEKVAERFKVPWFNKLTIVASNDINEDTILSLNEQGHKIDCFGIGTHLVTCQRQPALGCVYKLVEINGQPRIKLSQDVEKVTMPGNKNAYRLYSADGHALIDLLQKVSEPPPAVGQKVLCRHPFQESKRAYVIPSHVESLYKVYWKSGKICQQLPTLEQVREKVQISLKTLRNDHKRTLNPTPYKVAVSDNLYNFIHDLWLQNAPIGELS
;
A
#
# COMPACT_ATOMS: atom_id res chain seq x y z
N MET A 1 -21.98 -22.95 -0.16
CA MET A 1 -21.04 -21.82 -0.34
C MET A 1 -19.96 -22.02 0.68
N ASN A 2 -18.71 -22.19 0.24
CA ASN A 2 -17.62 -22.65 1.09
C ASN A 2 -17.11 -21.51 1.99
N ASP A 3 -17.41 -21.61 3.28
CA ASP A 3 -16.84 -20.83 4.39
C ASP A 3 -15.33 -21.08 4.54
N ARG A 4 -14.52 -20.47 3.68
CA ARG A 4 -13.06 -20.53 3.83
C ARG A 4 -12.51 -19.12 3.81
N GLU A 5 -11.81 -18.78 4.89
CA GLU A 5 -10.92 -17.61 5.09
C GLU A 5 -11.46 -16.47 5.97
N LEU A 6 -11.68 -16.85 7.23
CA LEU A 6 -11.58 -16.03 8.43
C LEU A 6 -10.63 -14.82 8.31
N GLY A 7 -11.24 -13.65 8.38
CA GLY A 7 -10.63 -12.38 8.74
C GLY A 7 -10.06 -12.38 10.17
N CYS A 8 -9.05 -11.55 10.40
CA CYS A 8 -7.95 -11.74 11.36
C CYS A 8 -7.11 -12.96 10.98
N ALA A 9 -6.19 -12.78 10.02
CA ALA A 9 -4.83 -13.33 9.92
C ALA A 9 -4.37 -14.51 10.84
N GLY A 10 -5.23 -15.50 11.10
CA GLY A 10 -5.00 -16.54 12.09
C GLY A 10 -6.12 -17.57 12.10
N GLY A 11 -7.34 -17.18 11.71
CA GLY A 11 -8.43 -18.15 11.58
C GLY A 11 -8.27 -19.13 10.41
N GLN A 12 -7.43 -18.83 9.41
CA GLN A 12 -7.12 -19.79 8.35
C GLN A 12 -6.49 -21.09 8.87
N PHE A 13 -5.76 -21.07 10.00
CA PHE A 13 -5.08 -22.27 10.51
C PHE A 13 -6.00 -23.16 11.34
N MET A 14 -6.94 -22.57 12.08
CA MET A 14 -7.72 -23.30 13.06
C MET A 14 -8.87 -24.10 12.43
N ASP A 15 -9.37 -23.69 11.26
CA ASP A 15 -10.36 -24.44 10.47
C ASP A 15 -9.72 -25.28 9.34
N ARG A 16 -8.56 -24.86 8.78
CA ARG A 16 -7.71 -25.75 7.94
C ARG A 16 -6.90 -26.76 8.77
N GLY A 17 -7.04 -26.73 10.09
CA GLY A 17 -6.49 -27.70 11.04
C GLY A 17 -7.06 -29.13 10.89
N ARG A 18 -7.93 -29.38 9.91
CA ARG A 18 -7.86 -30.65 9.18
C ARG A 18 -6.65 -30.61 8.23
N MET A 19 -5.44 -30.60 8.82
CA MET A 19 -4.30 -31.15 8.11
C MET A 19 -4.76 -32.53 7.65
N ASN A 20 -4.77 -32.75 6.34
CA ASN A 20 -4.99 -34.08 5.78
C ASN A 20 -4.07 -35.01 6.59
N GLN A 21 -4.59 -36.04 7.26
CA GLN A 21 -3.78 -36.86 8.17
C GLN A 21 -2.50 -37.36 7.46
N ASN A 22 -2.60 -37.56 6.15
CA ASN A 22 -1.49 -37.89 5.25
C ASN A 22 -0.34 -36.87 5.25
N GLY A 23 -0.63 -35.58 5.39
CA GLY A 23 0.39 -34.51 5.44
C GLY A 23 1.15 -34.48 6.76
N VAL A 24 0.47 -34.69 7.89
CA VAL A 24 1.13 -34.73 9.22
C VAL A 24 2.15 -35.89 9.27
N VAL A 25 1.75 -37.07 8.77
CA VAL A 25 2.63 -38.25 8.71
C VAL A 25 3.87 -37.97 7.87
N GLN A 26 3.71 -37.36 6.69
CA GLN A 26 4.84 -37.00 5.82
C GLN A 26 5.80 -35.99 6.47
N HIS A 27 5.29 -34.99 7.19
CA HIS A 27 6.12 -34.01 7.88
C HIS A 27 6.89 -34.63 9.05
N ILE A 28 6.27 -35.52 9.83
CA ILE A 28 6.95 -36.22 10.93
C ILE A 28 8.06 -37.11 10.39
N GLU A 29 7.80 -37.84 9.31
CA GLU A 29 8.80 -38.70 8.68
C GLU A 29 10.01 -37.88 8.18
N TYR A 30 9.77 -36.72 7.58
CA TYR A 30 10.84 -35.79 7.22
C TYR A 30 11.66 -35.30 8.43
N LEU A 31 11.00 -34.98 9.54
CA LEU A 31 11.68 -34.57 10.77
C LEU A 31 12.54 -35.70 11.35
N LYS A 32 12.06 -36.96 11.33
CA LYS A 32 12.84 -38.14 11.75
C LYS A 32 14.12 -38.30 10.94
N GLN A 33 14.08 -38.00 9.65
CA GLN A 33 15.23 -38.09 8.75
C GLN A 33 16.21 -36.91 8.90
N THR A 34 15.73 -35.75 9.34
CA THR A 34 16.52 -34.50 9.35
C THR A 34 17.13 -34.20 10.72
N LEU A 35 16.45 -34.58 11.80
CA LEU A 35 16.92 -34.33 13.16
C LEU A 35 17.93 -35.39 13.63
N PRO A 36 18.76 -35.07 14.65
CA PRO A 36 19.76 -36.02 15.16
C PRO A 36 19.17 -37.36 15.60
N GLU A 37 19.90 -38.45 15.37
CA GLU A 37 19.47 -39.82 15.70
C GLU A 37 19.20 -40.06 17.19
N GLY A 38 19.74 -39.21 18.08
CA GLY A 38 19.55 -39.30 19.53
C GLY A 38 18.20 -38.78 20.05
N ILE A 39 17.28 -38.36 19.19
CA ILE A 39 15.94 -37.92 19.61
C ILE A 39 15.04 -39.14 19.85
N GLU A 40 14.38 -39.13 21.01
CA GLU A 40 13.44 -40.17 21.43
C GLU A 40 12.26 -40.33 20.46
N HIS A 41 11.82 -41.58 20.22
CA HIS A 41 10.70 -41.85 19.31
C HIS A 41 9.41 -41.16 19.80
N GLU A 42 9.21 -41.14 21.10
CA GLU A 42 8.09 -40.55 21.83
C GLU A 42 7.92 -39.07 21.52
N PHE A 43 9.00 -38.35 21.20
CA PHE A 43 8.91 -36.95 20.76
C PHE A 43 8.14 -36.82 19.44
N PHE A 44 8.36 -37.72 18.49
CA PHE A 44 7.66 -37.70 17.20
C PHE A 44 6.19 -38.12 17.34
N GLU A 45 5.89 -39.06 18.23
CA GLU A 45 4.51 -39.40 18.59
C GLU A 45 3.80 -38.23 19.26
N TYR A 46 4.50 -37.55 20.18
CA TYR A 46 4.00 -36.34 20.81
C TYR A 46 3.65 -35.27 19.78
N LEU A 47 4.54 -34.99 18.82
CA LEU A 47 4.29 -34.04 17.72
C LEU A 47 3.08 -34.44 16.86
N GLY A 48 2.91 -35.73 16.55
CA GLY A 48 1.77 -36.23 15.78
C GLY A 48 0.43 -36.12 16.47
N ASN A 49 0.43 -36.06 17.80
CA ASN A 49 -0.78 -35.96 18.62
C ASN A 49 -1.12 -34.52 19.04
N LEU A 50 -0.33 -33.51 18.62
CA LEU A 50 -0.61 -32.12 18.96
C LEU A 50 -1.94 -31.65 18.35
N THR A 51 -2.76 -30.99 19.17
CA THR A 51 -4.01 -30.37 18.72
C THR A 51 -4.16 -28.97 19.29
N ALA A 52 -4.84 -28.07 18.57
CA ALA A 52 -5.13 -26.73 19.08
C ALA A 52 -6.36 -26.69 20.03
N ARG A 53 -6.79 -27.84 20.60
CA ARG A 53 -8.00 -27.91 21.43
C ARG A 53 -7.85 -27.16 22.76
N ASP A 54 -6.69 -27.27 23.38
CA ASP A 54 -6.39 -26.65 24.67
C ASP A 54 -5.83 -25.22 24.53
N VAL A 55 -5.97 -24.63 23.34
CA VAL A 55 -5.62 -23.24 23.09
C VAL A 55 -6.85 -22.36 23.29
N THR A 56 -6.66 -21.22 23.95
CA THR A 56 -7.61 -20.11 23.98
C THR A 56 -6.98 -18.90 23.29
N LEU A 57 -7.67 -18.33 22.31
CA LEU A 57 -7.22 -17.15 21.56
C LEU A 57 -8.18 -15.99 21.82
N TYR A 58 -7.61 -14.90 22.31
CA TYR A 58 -8.26 -13.60 22.43
C TYR A 58 -7.68 -12.67 21.37
N ALA A 59 -8.52 -11.88 20.71
CA ALA A 59 -8.06 -10.90 19.73
C ALA A 59 -8.90 -9.63 19.78
N ILE A 60 -8.32 -8.55 19.27
CA ILE A 60 -9.09 -7.39 18.86
C ILE A 60 -9.91 -7.75 17.61
N ASP A 61 -11.10 -7.17 17.48
CA ASP A 61 -11.90 -7.34 16.28
C ASP A 61 -11.15 -6.81 15.05
N GLU A 62 -11.25 -7.50 13.93
CA GLU A 62 -10.69 -7.01 12.65
C GLU A 62 -11.27 -5.65 12.27
N GLY A 63 -10.44 -4.81 11.66
CA GLY A 63 -10.79 -3.44 11.29
C GLY A 63 -10.70 -2.43 12.44
N THR A 64 -10.43 -2.87 13.67
CA THR A 64 -10.11 -1.98 14.79
C THR A 64 -8.73 -1.36 14.58
N VAL A 65 -8.61 -0.04 14.76
CA VAL A 65 -7.31 0.63 14.82
C VAL A 65 -6.53 0.11 16.03
N ALA A 66 -5.30 -0.36 15.79
CA ALA A 66 -4.36 -0.80 16.81
C ALA A 66 -3.18 0.16 16.93
N PHE A 67 -2.58 0.20 18.12
CA PHE A 67 -1.44 1.08 18.42
C PHE A 67 -0.24 0.27 18.91
N PRO A 68 0.98 0.78 18.71
CA PRO A 68 2.18 0.15 19.25
C PRO A 68 2.05 -0.11 20.76
N ARG A 69 2.59 -1.25 21.21
CA ARG A 69 2.59 -1.71 22.62
C ARG A 69 1.24 -2.18 23.19
N VAL A 70 0.17 -2.16 22.41
CA VAL A 70 -1.09 -2.85 22.77
C VAL A 70 -1.05 -4.25 22.13
N PRO A 71 -1.20 -5.34 22.90
CA PRO A 71 -1.33 -6.67 22.31
C PRO A 71 -2.57 -6.71 21.42
N ILE A 72 -2.43 -7.24 20.20
CA ILE A 72 -3.55 -7.41 19.27
C ILE A 72 -4.16 -8.81 19.36
N ILE A 73 -3.36 -9.79 19.80
CA ILE A 73 -3.76 -11.17 20.06
C ILE A 73 -3.12 -11.61 21.39
N LYS A 74 -3.89 -12.33 22.21
CA LYS A 74 -3.40 -13.09 23.37
C LYS A 74 -3.68 -14.57 23.12
N ILE A 75 -2.72 -15.42 23.44
CA ILE A 75 -2.84 -16.87 23.27
C ILE A 75 -2.43 -17.54 24.57
N GLU A 76 -3.29 -18.43 25.04
CA GLU A 76 -3.12 -19.21 26.26
C GLU A 76 -3.26 -20.69 25.90
N GLY A 77 -2.40 -21.55 26.44
CA GLY A 77 -2.43 -22.98 26.17
C GLY A 77 -1.09 -23.66 26.46
N PRO A 78 -0.94 -24.95 26.13
CA PRO A 78 0.31 -25.66 26.31
C PRO A 78 1.45 -25.00 25.54
N LEU A 79 2.59 -24.83 26.21
CA LEU A 79 3.72 -24.02 25.73
C LEU A 79 4.13 -24.38 24.30
N ILE A 80 4.29 -25.67 23.97
CA ILE A 80 4.72 -26.10 22.65
C ILE A 80 3.74 -25.65 21.55
N ILE A 81 2.43 -25.71 21.80
CA ILE A 81 1.42 -25.40 20.79
C ILE A 81 1.41 -23.90 20.54
N VAL A 82 1.36 -23.10 21.61
CA VAL A 82 1.36 -21.64 21.47
C VAL A 82 2.67 -21.10 20.92
N GLN A 83 3.78 -21.80 21.13
CA GLN A 83 5.09 -21.47 20.55
C GLN A 83 5.15 -21.78 19.05
N LEU A 84 4.59 -22.91 18.60
CA LEU A 84 4.51 -23.25 17.17
C LEU A 84 3.63 -22.28 16.37
N LEU A 85 2.65 -21.63 17.03
CA LEU A 85 1.78 -20.64 16.40
C LEU A 85 2.47 -19.29 16.14
N GLU A 86 3.60 -18.99 16.80
CA GLU A 86 4.30 -17.68 16.71
C GLU A 86 4.56 -17.27 15.25
N THR A 87 5.29 -18.10 14.50
CA THR A 87 5.74 -17.76 13.14
C THR A 87 4.56 -17.54 12.19
N THR A 88 3.57 -18.42 12.25
CA THR A 88 2.38 -18.35 11.41
C THR A 88 1.57 -17.10 11.69
N LEU A 89 1.30 -16.80 12.97
CA LEU A 89 0.53 -15.61 13.34
C LEU A 89 1.29 -14.33 13.04
N LEU A 90 2.59 -14.27 13.29
CA LEU A 90 3.39 -13.11 12.91
C LEU A 90 3.34 -12.87 11.40
N THR A 91 3.46 -13.92 10.58
CA THR A 91 3.44 -13.80 9.12
C THR A 91 2.12 -13.25 8.63
N LEU A 92 1.01 -13.86 9.06
CA LEU A 92 -0.32 -13.48 8.61
C LEU A 92 -0.71 -12.09 9.13
N VAL A 93 -0.50 -11.82 10.42
CA VAL A 93 -1.02 -10.60 11.08
C VAL A 93 -0.21 -9.37 10.68
N ASN A 94 1.11 -9.50 10.53
CA ASN A 94 1.94 -8.39 10.04
C ASN A 94 1.49 -7.97 8.65
N TYR A 95 1.39 -8.90 7.71
CA TYR A 95 1.09 -8.55 6.31
C TYR A 95 -0.32 -8.00 6.15
N ALA A 96 -1.33 -8.64 6.76
CA ALA A 96 -2.71 -8.19 6.72
C ALA A 96 -2.88 -6.77 7.27
N SER A 97 -2.33 -6.53 8.46
CA SER A 97 -2.42 -5.22 9.13
C SER A 97 -1.66 -4.15 8.36
N LEU A 98 -0.49 -4.49 7.81
CA LEU A 98 0.32 -3.58 6.99
C LEU A 98 -0.45 -3.13 5.75
N MET A 99 -0.97 -4.09 4.97
CA MET A 99 -1.71 -3.81 3.74
C MET A 99 -2.97 -2.98 3.99
N ALA A 100 -3.76 -3.33 5.01
CA ALA A 100 -4.96 -2.58 5.37
C ALA A 100 -4.62 -1.15 5.82
N THR A 101 -3.54 -0.99 6.60
CA THR A 101 -3.06 0.33 7.04
C THR A 101 -2.59 1.17 5.87
N ASN A 102 -1.79 0.61 4.97
CA ASN A 102 -1.30 1.30 3.78
C ASN A 102 -2.48 1.77 2.90
N ALA A 103 -3.43 0.87 2.64
CA ALA A 103 -4.63 1.20 1.87
C ALA A 103 -5.51 2.28 2.53
N ALA A 104 -5.62 2.27 3.86
CA ALA A 104 -6.32 3.32 4.59
C ALA A 104 -5.65 4.70 4.44
N ARG A 105 -4.31 4.75 4.44
CA ARG A 105 -3.57 6.00 4.20
C ARG A 105 -3.82 6.56 2.81
N TYR A 106 -3.80 5.72 1.77
CA TYR A 106 -4.19 6.10 0.41
C TYR A 106 -5.60 6.65 0.34
N ARG A 107 -6.57 6.00 0.99
CA ARG A 107 -7.95 6.51 1.08
C ARG A 107 -8.02 7.88 1.75
N MET A 108 -7.24 8.10 2.80
CA MET A 108 -7.23 9.39 3.51
C MET A 108 -6.71 10.53 2.64
N VAL A 109 -5.65 10.31 1.85
CA VAL A 109 -5.10 11.34 0.96
C VAL A 109 -5.91 11.53 -0.33
N ALA A 110 -6.49 10.47 -0.89
CA ALA A 110 -7.32 10.56 -2.09
C ALA A 110 -8.72 11.15 -1.82
N GLY A 111 -9.16 11.16 -0.56
CA GLY A 111 -10.51 11.58 -0.20
C GLY A 111 -11.58 10.56 -0.59
N LYS A 112 -12.86 10.95 -0.46
CA LYS A 112 -14.01 10.06 -0.67
C LYS A 112 -14.55 10.07 -2.11
N HIS A 113 -14.21 11.09 -2.87
CA HIS A 113 -14.79 11.36 -4.19
C HIS A 113 -14.04 10.65 -5.32
N VAL A 114 -12.75 10.36 -5.11
CA VAL A 114 -11.92 9.64 -6.08
C VAL A 114 -11.98 8.15 -5.78
N LYS A 115 -12.13 7.34 -6.83
CA LYS A 115 -12.10 5.88 -6.73
C LYS A 115 -10.66 5.37 -6.63
N LEU A 116 -10.46 4.30 -5.87
CA LEU A 116 -9.15 3.66 -5.70
C LEU A 116 -9.23 2.21 -6.15
N LEU A 117 -8.38 1.81 -7.09
CA LEU A 117 -8.29 0.44 -7.60
C LEU A 117 -6.92 -0.15 -7.35
N GLU A 118 -6.89 -1.40 -6.90
CA GLU A 118 -5.66 -2.14 -6.64
C GLU A 118 -5.20 -2.86 -7.93
N PHE A 119 -4.09 -2.39 -8.50
CA PHE A 119 -3.48 -2.86 -9.77
C PHE A 119 -2.08 -3.47 -9.58
N GLY A 120 -1.79 -3.94 -8.38
CA GLY A 120 -0.47 -4.39 -7.96
C GLY A 120 -0.23 -5.90 -8.06
N LEU A 121 -1.23 -6.72 -8.42
CA LEU A 121 -1.11 -8.18 -8.51
C LEU A 121 0.24 -8.67 -9.09
N ARG A 122 0.70 -8.08 -10.20
CA ARG A 122 1.95 -8.47 -10.89
C ARG A 122 3.26 -8.16 -10.12
N ARG A 123 3.17 -7.42 -9.01
CA ARG A 123 4.29 -7.00 -8.14
C ARG A 123 4.11 -7.48 -6.70
N ALA A 124 3.01 -8.16 -6.40
CA ALA A 124 2.76 -8.72 -5.08
C ALA A 124 3.75 -9.84 -4.76
N GLN A 125 4.07 -10.01 -3.47
CA GLN A 125 5.16 -10.89 -3.05
C GLN A 125 4.66 -12.32 -2.79
N GLY A 126 5.12 -13.28 -3.60
CA GLY A 126 4.80 -14.70 -3.44
C GLY A 126 3.43 -15.12 -3.98
N PRO A 127 3.11 -16.42 -3.95
CA PRO A 127 1.90 -16.98 -4.55
C PRO A 127 0.60 -16.45 -3.92
N ASP A 128 0.58 -16.30 -2.59
CA ASP A 128 -0.60 -15.80 -1.86
C ASP A 128 -0.62 -14.27 -1.72
N GLY A 129 0.49 -13.60 -2.04
CA GLY A 129 0.64 -12.16 -1.86
C GLY A 129 -0.36 -11.37 -2.70
N GLY A 130 -0.62 -11.81 -3.93
CA GLY A 130 -1.58 -11.16 -4.81
C GLY A 130 -3.01 -11.18 -4.26
N LEU A 131 -3.47 -12.34 -3.80
CA LEU A 131 -4.82 -12.50 -3.25
C LEU A 131 -5.00 -11.72 -1.94
N SER A 132 -4.02 -11.85 -1.04
CA SER A 132 -4.03 -11.18 0.26
C SER A 132 -3.94 -9.65 0.11
N ALA A 133 -3.10 -9.16 -0.80
CA ALA A 133 -3.00 -7.73 -1.09
C ALA A 133 -4.34 -7.14 -1.53
N SER A 134 -5.04 -7.79 -2.46
CA SER A 134 -6.34 -7.33 -2.94
C SER A 134 -7.39 -7.31 -1.82
N LYS A 135 -7.45 -8.39 -1.01
CA LYS A 135 -8.37 -8.49 0.15
C LYS A 135 -8.18 -7.33 1.11
N TYR A 136 -6.96 -7.15 1.62
CA TYR A 136 -6.70 -6.15 2.65
C TYR A 136 -6.65 -4.72 2.11
N SER A 137 -6.35 -4.52 0.83
CA SER A 137 -6.52 -3.21 0.18
C SER A 137 -7.99 -2.80 0.14
N TYR A 138 -8.88 -3.73 -0.19
CA TYR A 138 -10.32 -3.50 -0.14
C TYR A 138 -10.78 -3.26 1.31
N THR A 139 -10.31 -4.03 2.30
CA THR A 139 -10.62 -3.74 3.71
C THR A 139 -10.18 -2.34 4.14
N GLY A 140 -8.98 -1.90 3.72
CA GLY A 140 -8.42 -0.60 4.08
C GLY A 140 -9.12 0.60 3.43
N GLY A 141 -9.81 0.41 2.30
CA GLY A 141 -10.65 1.46 1.69
C GLY A 141 -10.65 1.55 0.18
N PHE A 142 -9.98 0.64 -0.55
CA PHE A 142 -10.00 0.62 -2.02
C PHE A 142 -11.34 0.15 -2.57
N ASP A 143 -11.82 0.71 -3.68
CA ASP A 143 -13.14 0.41 -4.24
C ASP A 143 -13.19 -0.88 -5.09
N GLY A 144 -12.04 -1.39 -5.53
CA GLY A 144 -11.97 -2.60 -6.35
C GLY A 144 -10.55 -3.06 -6.63
N THR A 145 -10.43 -4.14 -7.39
CA THR A 145 -9.15 -4.78 -7.72
C THR A 145 -9.13 -5.26 -9.18
N SER A 146 -7.94 -5.39 -9.74
CA SER A 146 -7.69 -6.10 -11.00
C SER A 146 -7.63 -7.63 -10.84
N ASN A 147 -7.56 -8.13 -9.61
CA ASN A 147 -7.39 -9.54 -9.29
C ASN A 147 -8.73 -10.30 -9.35
N VAL A 148 -8.95 -11.03 -10.45
CA VAL A 148 -10.15 -11.84 -10.67
C VAL A 148 -10.35 -12.94 -9.61
N LEU A 149 -9.26 -13.48 -9.04
CA LEU A 149 -9.37 -14.50 -7.99
C LEU A 149 -9.91 -13.89 -6.69
N ALA A 150 -9.46 -12.69 -6.35
CA ALA A 150 -9.99 -11.94 -5.22
C ALA A 150 -11.49 -11.60 -5.41
N GLY A 151 -11.88 -11.21 -6.63
CA GLY A 151 -13.29 -11.01 -6.96
C GLY A 151 -14.12 -12.29 -6.80
N LYS A 152 -13.60 -13.43 -7.26
CA LYS A 152 -14.28 -14.73 -7.14
C LYS A 152 -14.43 -15.20 -5.69
N LEU A 153 -13.41 -15.03 -4.86
CA LEU A 153 -13.39 -15.57 -3.49
C LEU A 153 -14.05 -14.64 -2.47
N PHE A 154 -13.93 -13.33 -2.67
CA PHE A 154 -14.35 -12.33 -1.68
C PHE A 154 -15.42 -11.36 -2.19
N ASN A 155 -15.93 -11.56 -3.39
CA ASN A 155 -16.92 -10.68 -4.03
C ASN A 155 -16.46 -9.21 -4.13
N ILE A 156 -15.15 -8.98 -4.18
CA ILE A 156 -14.57 -7.64 -4.38
C ILE A 156 -14.85 -7.19 -5.82
N PRO A 157 -15.32 -5.95 -6.04
CA PRO A 157 -15.53 -5.43 -7.39
C PRO A 157 -14.27 -5.54 -8.26
N VAL A 158 -14.37 -6.27 -9.37
CA VAL A 158 -13.27 -6.41 -10.33
C VAL A 158 -13.35 -5.31 -11.37
N LYS A 159 -12.23 -4.61 -11.58
CA LYS A 159 -12.09 -3.55 -12.57
C LYS A 159 -10.77 -3.69 -13.33
N GLY A 160 -10.80 -3.48 -14.62
CA GLY A 160 -9.63 -3.51 -15.50
C GLY A 160 -9.97 -2.93 -16.86
N THR A 161 -8.93 -2.54 -17.59
CA THR A 161 -8.99 -2.09 -18.99
C THR A 161 -8.34 -3.15 -19.90
N HIS A 162 -7.86 -2.75 -21.07
CA HIS A 162 -6.80 -3.47 -21.78
C HIS A 162 -5.40 -2.94 -21.39
N ALA A 163 -4.35 -3.64 -21.84
CA ALA A 163 -2.94 -3.28 -21.61
C ALA A 163 -2.31 -2.66 -22.87
N HIS A 164 -1.18 -1.97 -22.73
CA HIS A 164 -0.42 -1.45 -23.88
C HIS A 164 -0.07 -2.54 -24.89
N ALA A 165 0.26 -3.76 -24.43
CA ALA A 165 0.53 -4.91 -25.30
C ALA A 165 -0.62 -5.22 -26.28
N TYR A 166 -1.87 -4.96 -25.89
CA TYR A 166 -3.03 -5.12 -26.77
C TYR A 166 -3.13 -4.00 -27.80
N ILE A 167 -2.81 -2.76 -27.44
CA ILE A 167 -2.76 -1.66 -28.41
C ILE A 167 -1.64 -1.90 -29.43
N THR A 168 -0.44 -2.26 -28.95
CA THR A 168 0.74 -2.46 -29.81
C THR A 168 0.68 -3.73 -30.65
N SER A 169 -0.31 -4.61 -30.46
CA SER A 169 -0.49 -5.79 -31.31
C SER A 169 -1.17 -5.49 -32.64
N PHE A 170 -1.61 -4.24 -32.86
CA PHE A 170 -2.23 -3.79 -34.09
C PHE A 170 -1.33 -2.81 -34.82
N SER A 171 -0.98 -3.09 -36.06
CA SER A 171 -0.18 -2.16 -36.89
C SER A 171 -1.05 -1.23 -37.73
N SER A 172 -2.24 -1.71 -38.14
CA SER A 172 -3.17 -0.95 -38.99
C SER A 172 -4.61 -1.44 -38.85
N ILE A 173 -5.56 -0.66 -39.39
CA ILE A 173 -6.98 -1.03 -39.50
C ILE A 173 -7.23 -2.29 -40.36
N GLY A 174 -6.25 -2.70 -41.18
CA GLY A 174 -6.33 -3.92 -41.98
C GLY A 174 -6.33 -5.21 -41.16
N GLU A 175 -5.84 -5.16 -39.93
CA GLU A 175 -5.74 -6.33 -39.04
C GLU A 175 -7.06 -6.61 -38.27
N LEU A 176 -8.05 -5.73 -38.38
CA LEU A 176 -9.38 -5.91 -37.80
C LEU A 176 -10.16 -7.04 -38.48
N LYS A 177 -10.25 -8.18 -37.80
CA LYS A 177 -11.04 -9.35 -38.25
C LYS A 177 -12.54 -9.16 -38.12
N THR A 178 -12.98 -8.50 -37.06
CA THR A 178 -14.39 -8.22 -36.80
C THR A 178 -14.59 -6.72 -36.76
N ARG A 179 -15.59 -6.25 -37.52
CA ARG A 179 -15.96 -4.82 -37.60
C ARG A 179 -17.43 -4.56 -37.26
N LEU A 180 -18.25 -5.60 -37.32
CA LEU A 180 -19.68 -5.50 -37.13
C LEU A 180 -20.04 -5.58 -35.63
N ILE A 181 -20.92 -4.68 -35.21
CA ILE A 181 -21.55 -4.68 -33.89
C ILE A 181 -23.06 -4.51 -34.07
N LYS A 182 -23.85 -5.12 -33.19
CA LYS A 182 -25.31 -4.94 -33.18
C LYS A 182 -25.65 -3.61 -32.55
N HIS A 183 -26.45 -2.79 -33.21
CA HIS A 183 -27.07 -1.63 -32.58
C HIS A 183 -27.95 -2.09 -31.40
N LYS A 184 -27.81 -1.42 -30.24
CA LYS A 184 -28.41 -1.87 -28.98
C LYS A 184 -29.94 -1.94 -29.01
N GLN A 185 -30.59 -0.97 -29.66
CA GLN A 185 -32.05 -0.90 -29.78
C GLN A 185 -32.62 -1.63 -31.00
N THR A 186 -32.03 -1.47 -32.20
CA THR A 186 -32.59 -2.02 -33.45
C THR A 186 -32.13 -3.45 -33.73
N GLY A 187 -31.00 -3.89 -33.15
CA GLY A 187 -30.41 -5.20 -33.38
C GLY A 187 -29.71 -5.35 -34.74
N ILE A 188 -29.70 -4.31 -35.57
CA ILE A 188 -29.06 -4.29 -36.90
C ILE A 188 -27.54 -4.31 -36.72
N LEU A 189 -26.85 -5.10 -37.56
CA LEU A 189 -25.40 -5.13 -37.60
C LEU A 189 -24.87 -3.96 -38.43
N GLU A 190 -23.98 -3.18 -37.84
CA GLU A 190 -23.34 -2.02 -38.49
C GLU A 190 -21.81 -2.07 -38.29
N ASP A 191 -21.06 -1.46 -39.21
CA ASP A 191 -19.59 -1.42 -39.15
C ASP A 191 -19.13 -0.29 -38.21
N LEU A 192 -18.61 -0.67 -37.04
CA LEU A 192 -18.15 0.27 -36.03
C LEU A 192 -16.91 1.06 -36.50
N LEU A 193 -16.04 0.45 -37.31
CA LEU A 193 -14.85 1.12 -37.83
C LEU A 193 -15.26 2.26 -38.76
N GLU A 194 -16.25 2.04 -39.62
CA GLU A 194 -16.75 3.08 -40.54
C GLU A 194 -17.29 4.29 -39.77
N HIS A 195 -18.13 4.04 -38.75
CA HIS A 195 -18.61 5.08 -37.84
C HIS A 195 -17.47 5.81 -37.13
N ALA A 196 -16.48 5.07 -36.62
CA ALA A 196 -15.33 5.66 -35.93
C ALA A 196 -14.47 6.53 -36.87
N VAL A 197 -14.18 6.08 -38.09
CA VAL A 197 -13.42 6.87 -39.07
C VAL A 197 -14.15 8.17 -39.43
N ARG A 198 -15.48 8.11 -39.58
CA ARG A 198 -16.31 9.30 -39.82
C ARG A 198 -16.20 10.32 -38.68
N HIS A 199 -16.34 9.88 -37.44
CA HIS A 199 -16.20 10.75 -36.27
C HIS A 199 -14.77 11.28 -36.09
N ARG A 200 -13.76 10.46 -36.37
CA ARG A 200 -12.35 10.84 -36.30
C ARG A 200 -12.04 12.03 -37.21
N ALA A 201 -12.59 12.04 -38.43
CA ALA A 201 -12.44 13.16 -39.35
C ALA A 201 -13.10 14.46 -38.81
N LEU A 202 -14.30 14.35 -38.23
CA LEU A 202 -14.98 15.50 -37.62
C LEU A 202 -14.25 16.04 -36.39
N LEU A 203 -13.69 15.15 -35.57
CA LEU A 203 -12.96 15.49 -34.36
C LEU A 203 -11.58 16.09 -34.64
N SER A 204 -10.92 15.69 -35.73
CA SER A 204 -9.62 16.23 -36.15
C SER A 204 -9.65 17.76 -36.25
N HIS A 205 -10.72 18.32 -36.83
CA HIS A 205 -10.91 19.76 -36.92
C HIS A 205 -11.24 20.42 -35.56
N LEU A 206 -11.99 19.73 -34.70
CA LEU A 206 -12.38 20.26 -33.38
C LEU A 206 -11.18 20.33 -32.41
N LEU A 207 -10.32 19.30 -32.45
CA LEU A 207 -9.18 19.17 -31.55
C LEU A 207 -7.90 19.77 -32.13
N ASP A 208 -7.92 20.13 -33.42
CA ASP A 208 -6.78 20.66 -34.17
C ASP A 208 -5.58 19.70 -34.07
N VAL A 209 -5.87 18.45 -34.45
CA VAL A 209 -4.95 17.30 -34.48
C VAL A 209 -5.14 16.59 -35.82
N SER A 210 -4.08 16.37 -36.58
CA SER A 210 -4.18 15.71 -37.89
C SER A 210 -4.54 14.23 -37.74
N THR A 211 -5.43 13.72 -38.60
CA THR A 211 -5.71 12.27 -38.66
C THR A 211 -4.50 11.45 -39.10
N GLU A 212 -3.55 12.07 -39.81
CA GLU A 212 -2.30 11.44 -40.25
C GLU A 212 -1.27 11.31 -39.12
N GLU A 213 -1.35 12.18 -38.11
CA GLU A 213 -0.48 12.11 -36.92
C GLU A 213 -0.95 11.04 -35.92
N SER A 214 -2.22 10.64 -36.01
CA SER A 214 -2.85 9.70 -35.09
C SER A 214 -2.67 8.25 -35.59
N SER A 215 -2.34 7.34 -34.68
CA SER A 215 -2.04 5.94 -34.98
C SER A 215 -3.28 5.18 -35.45
N GLU A 216 -3.20 4.58 -36.65
CA GLU A 216 -4.24 3.69 -37.17
C GLU A 216 -4.31 2.35 -36.42
N GLY A 217 -3.17 1.83 -35.98
CA GLY A 217 -3.11 0.62 -35.15
C GLY A 217 -3.82 0.81 -33.81
N GLU A 218 -3.65 1.99 -33.20
CA GLU A 218 -4.35 2.33 -31.96
C GLU A 218 -5.86 2.44 -32.14
N LEU A 219 -6.32 3.08 -33.23
CA LEU A 219 -7.74 3.11 -33.59
C LEU A 219 -8.29 1.68 -33.78
N ALA A 220 -7.55 0.84 -34.51
CA ALA A 220 -7.93 -0.54 -34.77
C ALA A 220 -8.10 -1.33 -33.48
N ALA A 221 -7.15 -1.21 -32.56
CA ALA A 221 -7.21 -1.86 -31.25
C ALA A 221 -8.41 -1.38 -30.42
N MET A 222 -8.68 -0.07 -30.41
CA MET A 222 -9.83 0.50 -29.69
C MET A 222 -11.17 0.03 -30.27
N VAL A 223 -11.32 0.01 -31.59
CA VAL A 223 -12.52 -0.55 -32.26
C VAL A 223 -12.69 -2.02 -31.92
N SER A 224 -11.61 -2.81 -32.00
CA SER A 224 -11.62 -4.23 -31.65
C SER A 224 -12.09 -4.46 -30.20
N TYR A 225 -11.58 -3.65 -29.26
CA TYR A 225 -11.97 -3.72 -27.86
C TYR A 225 -13.43 -3.29 -27.63
N ALA A 226 -13.87 -2.22 -28.30
CA ALA A 226 -15.24 -1.71 -28.23
C ALA A 226 -16.27 -2.74 -28.74
N ILE A 227 -15.96 -3.49 -29.80
CA ILE A 227 -16.83 -4.57 -30.29
C ILE A 227 -16.97 -5.68 -29.25
N ALA A 228 -15.88 -6.04 -28.57
CA ALA A 228 -15.90 -7.09 -27.54
C ALA A 228 -16.59 -6.64 -26.24
N PHE A 229 -16.46 -5.36 -25.87
CA PHE A 229 -16.94 -4.81 -24.60
C PHE A 229 -17.67 -3.47 -24.79
N PRO A 230 -18.81 -3.42 -25.49
CA PRO A 230 -19.43 -2.15 -25.89
C PRO A 230 -20.01 -1.35 -24.71
N ASP A 231 -20.56 -2.02 -23.70
CA ASP A 231 -21.00 -1.39 -22.45
C ASP A 231 -19.85 -1.17 -21.43
N GLY A 232 -18.67 -1.68 -21.75
CA GLY A 232 -17.49 -1.69 -20.88
C GLY A 232 -16.30 -0.90 -21.44
N PHE A 233 -16.51 -0.13 -22.52
CA PHE A 233 -15.41 0.44 -23.29
C PHE A 233 -14.64 1.50 -22.49
N MET A 234 -13.42 1.17 -22.08
CA MET A 234 -12.46 2.08 -21.47
C MET A 234 -11.10 1.85 -22.12
N ALA A 235 -10.44 2.93 -22.55
CA ALA A 235 -9.24 2.83 -23.36
C ALA A 235 -7.99 3.45 -22.72
N LEU A 236 -6.84 2.80 -22.89
CA LEU A 236 -5.53 3.45 -22.71
C LEU A 236 -5.28 4.42 -23.86
N VAL A 237 -4.92 5.67 -23.53
CA VAL A 237 -4.80 6.76 -24.53
C VAL A 237 -3.39 7.34 -24.66
N ASP A 238 -2.41 6.74 -24.00
CA ASP A 238 -1.03 7.26 -23.92
C ASP A 238 0.00 6.29 -24.52
N THR A 239 -0.42 5.38 -25.41
CA THR A 239 0.52 4.39 -25.99
C THR A 239 1.51 5.02 -26.96
N TYR A 240 1.05 5.96 -27.80
CA TYR A 240 1.87 6.62 -28.83
C TYR A 240 2.09 8.11 -28.57
N ASP A 241 1.43 8.65 -27.55
CA ASP A 241 1.43 10.07 -27.22
C ASP A 241 2.60 10.42 -26.28
N VAL A 242 3.76 10.73 -26.87
CA VAL A 242 5.00 11.11 -26.17
C VAL A 242 5.25 12.62 -26.20
N LYS A 243 5.89 13.15 -25.14
CA LYS A 243 6.31 14.56 -25.06
C LYS A 243 7.13 14.94 -26.30
N SER A 244 6.76 16.02 -26.97
CA SER A 244 7.54 16.55 -28.09
C SER A 244 8.78 17.23 -27.53
N ARG A 245 9.98 16.82 -27.98
CA ARG A 245 11.26 17.41 -27.57
C ARG A 245 11.16 18.94 -27.51
N GLU A 246 11.57 19.53 -26.39
CA GLU A 246 11.85 20.96 -26.28
C GLU A 246 12.71 21.35 -27.48
N THR A 247 12.26 22.34 -28.25
CA THR A 247 13.11 22.94 -29.28
C THR A 247 14.23 23.65 -28.54
N GLU A 248 15.43 23.07 -28.54
CA GLU A 248 16.65 23.74 -28.09
C GLU A 248 16.71 25.11 -28.79
N GLN A 249 16.48 26.17 -28.02
CA GLN A 249 16.79 27.52 -28.48
C GLN A 249 18.28 27.54 -28.77
N ALA A 250 18.62 27.72 -30.04
CA ALA A 250 19.97 27.97 -30.49
C ALA A 250 20.49 29.28 -29.88
N ASN A 251 21.08 29.21 -28.69
CA ASN A 251 21.95 30.25 -28.17
C ASN A 251 23.29 30.14 -28.90
N THR A 252 23.36 30.73 -30.09
CA THR A 252 24.64 31.13 -30.69
C THR A 252 25.19 32.34 -29.92
N GLU A 253 26.14 32.09 -29.01
CA GLU A 253 27.14 33.11 -28.63
C GLU A 253 28.40 32.97 -29.48
N PRO A 254 29.07 34.08 -29.84
CA PRO A 254 30.16 34.08 -30.81
C PRO A 254 31.44 33.49 -30.22
N LYS A 255 32.07 32.58 -30.97
CA LYS A 255 33.41 32.04 -30.67
C LYS A 255 34.45 33.15 -30.67
N LEU A 256 35.02 33.44 -29.50
CA LEU A 256 36.33 34.08 -29.38
C LEU A 256 37.42 33.03 -29.58
N ILE A 257 38.22 33.24 -30.62
CA ILE A 257 39.46 32.52 -30.92
C ILE A 257 40.45 32.83 -29.79
N ASN A 258 41.10 31.80 -29.24
CA ASN A 258 42.50 31.88 -28.79
C ASN A 258 43.12 30.48 -28.74
N ASP A 259 44.09 30.29 -29.62
CA ASP A 259 45.04 29.17 -29.64
C ASP A 259 45.96 29.23 -28.42
N ILE A 260 46.05 28.16 -27.63
CA ILE A 260 47.30 27.77 -26.94
C ILE A 260 47.40 26.24 -26.96
N LYS A 261 48.50 25.76 -27.55
CA LYS A 261 48.96 24.36 -27.61
C LYS A 261 49.47 23.88 -26.24
N SER A 262 49.18 22.63 -25.88
CA SER A 262 50.19 21.74 -25.25
C SER A 262 49.73 20.28 -25.27
N GLU A 263 50.71 19.40 -25.47
CA GLU A 263 50.66 18.00 -25.88
C GLU A 263 50.35 16.98 -24.76
N ASN A 264 50.16 15.74 -25.22
CA ASN A 264 50.40 14.44 -24.58
C ASN A 264 49.20 13.64 -24.02
N SER A 265 48.74 12.65 -24.79
CA SER A 265 48.58 11.24 -24.36
C SER A 265 48.28 10.28 -25.54
N PRO A 266 48.73 9.00 -25.50
CA PRO A 266 48.86 8.10 -26.66
C PRO A 266 47.56 7.35 -27.07
N PRO A 267 47.51 6.76 -28.29
CA PRO A 267 46.28 6.30 -28.92
C PRO A 267 45.88 4.85 -28.56
N LYS A 268 44.57 4.59 -28.45
CA LYS A 268 43.99 3.23 -28.48
C LYS A 268 43.82 2.75 -29.93
N PRO A 269 44.16 1.49 -30.27
CA PRO A 269 43.95 0.97 -31.62
C PRO A 269 42.49 0.59 -31.89
N LYS A 270 42.07 0.86 -33.11
CA LYS A 270 40.85 0.41 -33.79
C LYS A 270 40.96 -1.08 -34.14
N THR A 271 39.85 -1.81 -34.16
CA THR A 271 39.34 -2.56 -35.33
C THR A 271 38.03 -3.28 -35.03
N SER A 272 37.08 -3.10 -35.94
CA SER A 272 35.92 -3.95 -36.26
C SER A 272 36.23 -4.64 -37.61
N PRO A 273 35.36 -5.46 -38.25
CA PRO A 273 34.25 -6.33 -37.82
C PRO A 273 34.35 -7.76 -38.44
N SER A 274 33.23 -8.52 -38.42
CA SER A 274 32.88 -9.75 -39.20
C SER A 274 32.80 -11.02 -38.33
N THR A 275 32.02 -12.07 -38.57
CA THR A 275 30.85 -12.43 -39.42
C THR A 275 30.40 -13.82 -38.91
N ASN A 276 29.11 -14.15 -39.04
CA ASN A 276 28.49 -15.47 -39.27
C ASN A 276 28.88 -16.72 -38.46
N GLY A 277 27.86 -17.52 -38.10
CA GLY A 277 27.97 -18.98 -38.23
C GLY A 277 27.46 -19.84 -37.06
N HIS A 278 26.17 -20.17 -37.12
CA HIS A 278 25.56 -21.49 -36.90
C HIS A 278 26.09 -22.58 -35.92
N GLN A 279 25.09 -23.14 -35.22
CA GLN A 279 24.80 -24.57 -34.98
C GLN A 279 25.25 -25.27 -33.68
N ASN A 280 24.20 -25.59 -32.88
CA ASN A 280 23.83 -26.88 -32.27
C ASN A 280 24.83 -28.05 -32.15
N GLY A 281 24.78 -28.70 -30.98
CA GLY A 281 25.20 -30.08 -30.72
C GLY A 281 25.45 -30.27 -29.21
N GLN A 282 24.44 -30.52 -28.38
CA GLN A 282 23.93 -31.83 -27.92
C GLN A 282 24.97 -32.84 -27.41
N ALA A 283 24.67 -33.33 -26.19
CA ALA A 283 25.02 -34.61 -25.58
C ALA A 283 26.51 -34.82 -25.21
N ALA A 284 26.92 -35.61 -24.23
CA ALA A 284 26.38 -36.35 -23.09
C ALA A 284 27.60 -37.12 -22.53
N GLY A 285 27.53 -37.72 -21.33
CA GLY A 285 28.53 -38.71 -20.89
C GLY A 285 29.48 -38.18 -19.82
N HIS A 286 29.21 -38.24 -18.51
CA HIS A 286 29.14 -39.42 -17.62
C HIS A 286 30.51 -39.91 -17.11
N VAL A 287 30.54 -40.19 -15.79
CA VAL A 287 31.40 -41.14 -15.04
C VAL A 287 32.60 -40.61 -14.24
N ASN A 288 32.37 -40.63 -12.91
CA ASN A 288 33.17 -41.09 -11.76
C ASN A 288 34.67 -40.74 -11.58
N GLY A 289 35.00 -40.32 -10.36
CA GLY A 289 36.34 -40.45 -9.80
C GLY A 289 36.46 -39.89 -8.38
N HIS A 290 36.57 -40.78 -7.40
CA HIS A 290 36.56 -40.55 -5.95
C HIS A 290 37.93 -40.08 -5.39
N LYS A 291 37.87 -39.38 -4.22
CA LYS A 291 38.85 -39.32 -3.10
C LYS A 291 40.14 -38.50 -3.36
N THR A 292 40.73 -37.69 -2.46
CA THR A 292 40.76 -37.61 -0.97
C THR A 292 41.28 -36.24 -0.49
N ASN A 293 40.77 -35.82 0.68
CA ASN A 293 41.37 -35.05 1.81
C ASN A 293 42.36 -33.88 1.61
N GLY A 294 42.04 -32.75 2.27
CA GLY A 294 43.05 -31.89 2.91
C GLY A 294 42.60 -30.47 3.29
N HIS A 295 42.59 -30.19 4.60
CA HIS A 295 42.83 -28.89 5.27
C HIS A 295 41.66 -27.93 5.61
N GLN A 296 41.27 -28.03 6.89
CA GLN A 296 41.22 -27.00 7.95
C GLN A 296 40.95 -25.50 7.65
N ASN A 297 40.00 -25.00 8.47
CA ASN A 297 39.96 -23.75 9.25
C ASN A 297 39.86 -22.38 8.57
N GLY A 298 38.87 -21.60 9.01
CA GLY A 298 38.86 -20.14 8.85
C GLY A 298 37.50 -19.48 9.08
N VAL A 299 37.13 -19.30 10.35
CA VAL A 299 36.07 -18.37 10.78
C VAL A 299 36.53 -16.94 10.50
N ALA A 300 35.68 -16.11 9.89
CA ALA A 300 35.82 -14.66 9.94
C ALA A 300 34.43 -13.99 10.01
N GLN A 301 34.14 -13.45 11.20
CA GLN A 301 33.12 -12.43 11.43
C GLN A 301 33.51 -11.16 10.66
N ASN A 302 32.52 -10.41 10.16
CA ASN A 302 32.67 -8.95 10.15
C ASN A 302 31.32 -8.22 10.25
N ASN A 303 31.25 -7.39 11.29
CA ASN A 303 30.20 -6.41 11.59
C ASN A 303 30.40 -5.13 10.77
N GLY A 304 29.31 -4.41 10.51
CA GLY A 304 29.40 -3.02 10.03
C GLY A 304 28.06 -2.39 9.72
N SER A 305 27.32 -1.94 10.75
CA SER A 305 26.19 -1.01 10.63
C SER A 305 26.65 0.40 11.01
N ARG A 306 26.27 1.40 10.21
CA ARG A 306 26.55 2.84 10.42
C ARG A 306 25.28 3.52 10.95
N SER A 307 25.41 4.21 12.07
CA SER A 307 24.43 5.16 12.61
C SER A 307 24.92 6.60 12.41
N PRO A 308 24.05 7.62 12.37
CA PRO A 308 24.41 9.02 12.14
C PRO A 308 24.89 9.69 13.44
N LYS A 309 25.78 10.68 13.28
CA LYS A 309 26.33 11.53 14.34
C LYS A 309 25.45 12.78 14.53
N ASP A 310 25.06 13.05 15.77
CA ASP A 310 24.74 14.40 16.26
C ASP A 310 25.80 14.80 17.28
N THR A 311 26.25 16.05 17.19
CA THR A 311 27.30 16.66 18.02
C THR A 311 26.69 17.54 19.11
N ASP A 312 27.07 17.28 20.37
CA ASP A 312 26.78 18.09 21.54
C ASP A 312 27.57 19.42 21.57
N ILE A 313 26.92 20.47 22.06
CA ILE A 313 27.48 21.77 22.42
C ILE A 313 27.47 21.88 23.95
N GLN A 314 28.60 22.21 24.57
CA GLN A 314 28.72 22.54 25.99
C GLN A 314 28.75 24.06 26.25
N ASP A 315 28.20 24.41 27.41
CA ASP A 315 28.01 25.73 28.03
C ASP A 315 29.25 26.63 28.13
N THR A 316 29.02 27.95 28.09
CA THR A 316 29.77 28.93 28.91
C THR A 316 28.93 30.19 29.23
N LYS A 317 29.23 30.78 30.39
CA LYS A 317 28.46 31.76 31.18
C LYS A 317 28.47 33.22 30.66
N ILE A 318 27.43 33.93 31.12
CA ILE A 318 27.06 35.38 31.13
C ILE A 318 28.23 36.35 31.48
N PRO A 319 28.22 37.64 31.04
CA PRO A 319 27.57 38.71 31.85
C PRO A 319 26.90 39.88 31.07
N SER A 320 25.70 40.29 31.55
CA SER A 320 25.13 41.63 31.82
C SER A 320 25.21 42.86 30.87
N THR A 321 24.23 43.78 31.07
CA THR A 321 24.15 45.25 30.78
C THR A 321 23.86 45.68 29.31
N THR A 322 23.07 46.69 28.94
CA THR A 322 22.23 47.73 29.59
C THR A 322 21.24 48.30 28.54
N THR A 323 20.08 48.74 29.04
CA THR A 323 19.07 49.68 28.54
C THR A 323 19.48 50.70 27.45
N THR A 324 18.61 50.96 26.47
CA THR A 324 18.12 52.33 26.16
C THR A 324 16.89 52.31 25.25
N LYS A 325 15.90 53.12 25.65
CA LYS A 325 14.73 53.54 24.88
C LYS A 325 15.12 54.69 23.97
N THR A 326 14.56 54.74 22.76
CA THR A 326 14.15 56.03 22.16
C THR A 326 12.95 55.87 21.24
N THR A 327 11.89 56.59 21.61
CA THR A 327 10.67 56.92 20.87
C THR A 327 10.95 57.87 19.70
N ALA A 328 10.26 57.69 18.57
CA ALA A 328 9.84 58.80 17.71
C ALA A 328 8.59 58.42 16.88
N THR A 329 7.70 59.41 16.80
CA THR A 329 6.31 59.41 16.36
C THR A 329 6.11 59.57 14.85
N ALA A 330 5.06 58.90 14.37
CA ALA A 330 4.08 59.23 13.31
C ALA A 330 4.42 60.22 12.18
N THR A 331 4.23 59.76 10.94
CA THR A 331 3.43 60.46 9.90
C THR A 331 2.86 59.43 8.92
N GLY A 332 1.56 59.48 8.68
CA GLY A 332 0.83 58.48 7.90
C GLY A 332 0.85 58.71 6.38
N THR A 333 0.40 57.69 5.65
CA THR A 333 -0.36 57.88 4.41
C THR A 333 -1.21 56.63 4.16
N LEU A 334 -2.52 56.84 3.99
CA LEU A 334 -3.46 55.86 3.45
C LEU A 334 -2.99 55.38 2.07
N LYS A 335 -3.09 54.07 1.79
CA LYS A 335 -3.47 53.58 0.46
C LYS A 335 -4.15 52.21 0.54
N THR A 336 -5.38 52.26 0.06
CA THR A 336 -6.36 51.23 -0.27
C THR A 336 -5.82 50.09 -1.14
N THR A 337 -6.31 48.90 -0.80
CA THR A 337 -6.72 47.77 -1.65
C THR A 337 -6.44 47.86 -3.16
N THR A 338 -5.63 46.92 -3.65
CA THR A 338 -5.79 46.35 -5.00
C THR A 338 -5.71 44.84 -4.92
N VAL A 339 -6.86 44.20 -5.19
CA VAL A 339 -6.98 42.78 -5.52
C VAL A 339 -6.27 42.58 -6.85
N SER A 340 -5.10 41.92 -6.84
CA SER A 340 -4.47 41.48 -8.08
C SER A 340 -5.08 40.15 -8.49
N ASN A 341 -5.95 40.19 -9.50
CA ASN A 341 -6.33 39.02 -10.29
C ASN A 341 -5.04 38.40 -10.88
N GLY A 342 -4.56 37.32 -10.26
CA GLY A 342 -3.47 36.52 -10.78
C GLY A 342 -3.96 35.66 -11.93
N THR A 343 -4.07 36.23 -13.14
CA THR A 343 -4.08 35.44 -14.37
C THR A 343 -2.70 34.82 -14.54
N ALA A 344 -2.61 33.50 -14.34
CA ALA A 344 -1.43 32.74 -14.70
C ALA A 344 -1.14 32.92 -16.19
N TYR A 345 0.03 33.50 -16.50
CA TYR A 345 0.57 33.55 -17.85
C TYR A 345 0.93 32.12 -18.29
N LEU A 346 0.09 31.50 -19.12
CA LEU A 346 0.45 30.30 -19.87
C LEU A 346 1.05 30.73 -21.22
N PRO A 347 2.30 30.36 -21.55
CA PRO A 347 2.90 30.67 -22.85
C PRO A 347 2.11 30.00 -23.98
N LYS A 348 1.77 30.77 -25.02
CA LYS A 348 1.23 30.27 -26.29
C LYS A 348 2.33 29.63 -27.15
N TYR A 349 2.89 28.49 -26.75
CA TYR A 349 3.64 27.61 -27.66
C TYR A 349 3.43 26.13 -27.24
N VAL A 350 3.21 25.28 -28.24
CA VAL A 350 2.59 23.94 -28.19
C VAL A 350 3.21 22.96 -27.18
N GLU A 351 2.37 22.35 -26.33
CA GLU A 351 2.46 20.92 -26.05
C GLU A 351 1.05 20.31 -25.88
N LYS A 352 0.35 20.10 -27.01
CA LYS A 352 -0.81 19.21 -27.04
C LYS A 352 -0.28 17.78 -26.88
N SER A 353 -0.44 17.21 -25.69
CA SER A 353 0.14 15.91 -25.39
C SER A 353 -0.64 14.73 -25.97
N PHE A 354 -1.89 14.91 -26.42
CA PHE A 354 -2.66 13.87 -27.10
C PHE A 354 -2.78 14.19 -28.59
N ARG A 355 -1.95 13.55 -29.42
CA ARG A 355 -2.03 13.56 -30.88
C ARG A 355 -2.71 12.32 -31.43
N SER A 356 -2.82 11.25 -30.64
CA SER A 356 -3.36 9.97 -31.10
C SER A 356 -4.51 9.45 -30.24
N GLY A 357 -4.25 9.11 -28.98
CA GLY A 357 -5.12 8.26 -28.19
C GLY A 357 -6.45 8.92 -27.83
N LEU A 358 -6.44 10.19 -27.48
CA LEU A 358 -7.67 10.92 -27.12
C LEU A 358 -8.59 11.16 -28.34
N LEU A 359 -7.99 11.40 -29.51
CA LEU A 359 -8.72 11.53 -30.78
C LEU A 359 -9.37 10.20 -31.16
N ASN A 360 -8.59 9.12 -31.16
CA ASN A 360 -9.06 7.77 -31.48
C ASN A 360 -10.13 7.29 -30.49
N PHE A 361 -9.93 7.47 -29.19
CA PHE A 361 -10.91 7.12 -28.18
C PHE A 361 -12.22 7.88 -28.39
N SER A 362 -12.15 9.20 -28.60
CA SER A 362 -13.34 10.03 -28.79
C SER A 362 -14.12 9.62 -30.03
N ALA A 363 -13.42 9.26 -31.11
CA ALA A 363 -14.03 8.77 -32.34
C ALA A 363 -14.78 7.45 -32.13
N VAL A 364 -14.17 6.49 -31.42
CA VAL A 364 -14.81 5.19 -31.11
C VAL A 364 -15.96 5.36 -30.11
N ALA A 365 -15.81 6.25 -29.12
CA ALA A 365 -16.86 6.52 -28.14
C ALA A 365 -18.11 7.16 -28.78
N LEU A 366 -17.94 8.07 -29.74
CA LEU A 366 -19.06 8.61 -30.54
C LEU A 366 -19.65 7.56 -31.48
N ALA A 367 -18.83 6.70 -32.09
CA ALA A 367 -19.34 5.59 -32.90
C ALA A 367 -20.19 4.61 -32.07
N LEU A 368 -19.78 4.31 -30.83
CA LEU A 368 -20.59 3.53 -29.89
C LEU A 368 -21.91 4.25 -29.52
N ASN A 369 -21.87 5.57 -29.34
CA ASN A 369 -23.06 6.39 -29.07
C ASN A 369 -24.12 6.25 -30.17
N ASP A 370 -23.69 6.32 -31.43
CA ASP A 370 -24.58 6.19 -32.59
C ASP A 370 -25.29 4.83 -32.63
N LEU A 371 -24.66 3.80 -32.03
CA LEU A 371 -25.17 2.44 -31.96
C LEU A 371 -25.86 2.12 -30.63
N GLY A 372 -26.09 3.14 -29.79
CA GLY A 372 -26.83 3.04 -28.53
C GLY A 372 -26.02 2.59 -27.31
N TYR A 373 -24.70 2.59 -27.39
CA TYR A 373 -23.78 2.25 -26.30
C TYR A 373 -23.08 3.49 -25.74
N HIS A 374 -22.63 3.42 -24.48
CA HIS A 374 -21.85 4.49 -23.87
C HIS A 374 -20.47 3.97 -23.44
N ALA A 375 -19.44 4.72 -23.81
CA ALA A 375 -18.09 4.51 -23.30
C ALA A 375 -18.02 4.84 -21.79
N LEU A 376 -17.10 4.19 -21.07
CA LEU A 376 -16.88 4.41 -19.65
C LEU A 376 -15.84 5.51 -19.38
N GLY A 377 -14.76 5.58 -20.18
CA GLY A 377 -13.69 6.53 -19.91
C GLY A 377 -12.34 6.18 -20.54
N ILE A 378 -11.31 6.86 -20.04
CA ILE A 378 -9.92 6.67 -20.47
C ILE A 378 -9.05 6.27 -19.29
N ARG A 379 -7.90 5.68 -19.61
CA ARG A 379 -6.79 5.44 -18.69
C ARG A 379 -5.53 6.14 -19.21
N ILE A 380 -4.85 6.85 -18.31
CA ILE A 380 -3.58 7.54 -18.53
C ILE A 380 -2.54 6.85 -17.62
N ASP A 381 -1.44 6.35 -18.18
CA ASP A 381 -0.41 5.57 -17.48
C ASP A 381 0.98 6.24 -17.52
N SER A 382 1.10 7.45 -18.07
CA SER A 382 2.37 8.16 -18.22
C SER A 382 2.17 9.66 -18.45
N GLY A 383 3.28 10.41 -18.44
CA GLY A 383 3.29 11.86 -18.61
C GLY A 383 2.89 12.63 -17.34
N ASP A 384 2.55 13.92 -17.52
CA ASP A 384 2.07 14.77 -16.43
C ASP A 384 0.59 14.50 -16.16
N LEU A 385 0.31 13.63 -15.19
CA LEU A 385 -1.05 13.17 -14.90
C LEU A 385 -2.03 14.31 -14.55
N ALA A 386 -1.56 15.38 -13.89
CA ALA A 386 -2.42 16.52 -13.57
C ALA A 386 -2.82 17.24 -14.86
N TYR A 387 -1.84 17.67 -15.65
CA TYR A 387 -2.07 18.37 -16.91
C TYR A 387 -2.91 17.54 -17.88
N LEU A 388 -2.55 16.26 -18.08
CA LEU A 388 -3.24 15.37 -19.01
C LEU A 388 -4.69 15.11 -18.61
N SER A 389 -4.97 14.99 -17.31
CA SER A 389 -6.34 14.83 -16.84
C SER A 389 -7.20 16.07 -17.11
N CYS A 390 -6.64 17.27 -16.94
CA CYS A 390 -7.32 18.52 -17.26
C CYS A 390 -7.59 18.63 -18.77
N LEU A 391 -6.57 18.37 -19.59
CA LEU A 391 -6.69 18.39 -21.06
C LEU A 391 -7.74 17.38 -21.56
N ALA A 392 -7.77 16.18 -20.97
CA ALA A 392 -8.78 15.18 -21.30
C ALA A 392 -10.20 15.65 -20.93
N ARG A 393 -10.37 16.24 -19.74
CA ARG A 393 -11.68 16.76 -19.31
C ARG A 393 -12.18 17.88 -20.22
N GLU A 394 -11.33 18.85 -20.54
CA GLU A 394 -11.67 19.94 -21.47
C GLU A 394 -12.05 19.41 -22.86
N THR A 395 -11.36 18.36 -23.32
CA THR A 395 -11.68 17.70 -24.58
C THR A 395 -13.04 17.04 -24.52
N PHE A 396 -13.35 16.34 -23.43
CA PHE A 396 -14.67 15.73 -23.23
C PHE A 396 -15.80 16.75 -23.19
N GLU A 397 -15.58 17.92 -22.58
CA GLU A 397 -16.54 19.02 -22.55
C GLU A 397 -16.80 19.59 -23.96
N LYS A 398 -15.74 19.84 -24.74
CA LYS A 398 -15.86 20.32 -26.13
C LYS A 398 -16.60 19.34 -27.02
N VAL A 399 -16.31 18.04 -26.90
CA VAL A 399 -17.00 16.99 -27.65
C VAL A 399 -18.46 16.89 -27.23
N ALA A 400 -18.74 16.91 -25.92
CA ALA A 400 -20.10 16.87 -25.40
C ALA A 400 -20.97 18.01 -25.95
N GLU A 401 -20.43 19.22 -25.98
CA GLU A 401 -21.12 20.40 -26.50
C GLU A 401 -21.32 20.31 -28.02
N ARG A 402 -20.24 20.02 -28.77
CA ARG A 402 -20.25 20.00 -30.24
C ARG A 402 -21.22 18.95 -30.80
N PHE A 403 -21.22 17.75 -30.23
CA PHE A 403 -22.02 16.63 -30.70
C PHE A 403 -23.33 16.44 -29.90
N LYS A 404 -23.63 17.35 -28.96
CA LYS A 404 -24.84 17.30 -28.11
C LYS A 404 -25.00 15.98 -27.35
N VAL A 405 -23.89 15.44 -26.84
CA VAL A 405 -23.81 14.19 -26.06
C VAL A 405 -23.40 14.50 -24.62
N PRO A 406 -24.33 14.95 -23.76
CA PRO A 406 -24.00 15.48 -22.43
C PRO A 406 -23.34 14.47 -21.49
N TRP A 407 -23.54 13.16 -21.71
CA TRP A 407 -22.89 12.13 -20.89
C TRP A 407 -21.37 12.04 -21.12
N PHE A 408 -20.90 12.51 -22.27
CA PHE A 408 -19.48 12.47 -22.65
C PHE A 408 -18.61 13.31 -21.71
N ASN A 409 -19.15 14.42 -21.18
CA ASN A 409 -18.42 15.24 -20.21
C ASN A 409 -18.21 14.54 -18.84
N LYS A 410 -18.90 13.43 -18.57
CA LYS A 410 -18.80 12.62 -17.33
C LYS A 410 -17.97 11.36 -17.50
N LEU A 411 -17.30 11.19 -18.64
CA LEU A 411 -16.39 10.07 -18.87
C LEU A 411 -15.34 9.99 -17.76
N THR A 412 -15.08 8.78 -17.27
CA THR A 412 -14.17 8.54 -16.16
C THR A 412 -12.72 8.69 -16.62
N ILE A 413 -11.92 9.43 -15.87
CA ILE A 413 -10.47 9.52 -16.09
C ILE A 413 -9.78 8.66 -15.02
N VAL A 414 -9.17 7.56 -15.46
CA VAL A 414 -8.35 6.70 -14.62
C VAL A 414 -6.88 7.10 -14.80
N ALA A 415 -6.16 7.33 -13.72
CA ALA A 415 -4.71 7.49 -13.76
C ALA A 415 -4.02 6.32 -13.06
N SER A 416 -2.93 5.85 -13.62
CA SER A 416 -2.03 4.87 -13.01
C SER A 416 -0.58 5.21 -13.29
N ASN A 417 0.35 4.38 -12.81
CA ASN A 417 1.81 4.50 -12.88
C ASN A 417 2.46 5.28 -11.72
N ASP A 418 3.27 4.57 -10.94
CA ASP A 418 4.06 5.06 -9.79
C ASP A 418 3.34 6.06 -8.86
N ILE A 419 2.03 5.85 -8.70
CA ILE A 419 1.20 6.62 -7.77
C ILE A 419 1.49 6.18 -6.34
N ASN A 420 1.89 7.14 -5.51
CA ASN A 420 2.05 6.99 -4.07
C ASN A 420 1.28 8.08 -3.30
N GLU A 421 1.34 8.08 -1.97
CA GLU A 421 0.64 9.06 -1.12
C GLU A 421 1.03 10.52 -1.46
N ASP A 422 2.32 10.78 -1.67
CA ASP A 422 2.85 12.12 -1.94
C ASP A 422 2.45 12.58 -3.36
N THR A 423 2.45 11.65 -4.33
CA THR A 423 1.94 11.93 -5.68
C THR A 423 0.48 12.35 -5.64
N ILE A 424 -0.38 11.67 -4.87
CA ILE A 424 -1.80 12.03 -4.75
C ILE A 424 -1.98 13.40 -4.11
N LEU A 425 -1.21 13.71 -3.06
CA LEU A 425 -1.24 15.04 -2.44
C LEU A 425 -0.86 16.14 -3.45
N SER A 426 0.21 15.93 -4.20
CA SER A 426 0.64 16.87 -5.24
C SER A 426 -0.40 17.04 -6.36
N LEU A 427 -1.05 15.95 -6.78
CA LEU A 427 -2.13 16.03 -7.77
C LEU A 427 -3.32 16.83 -7.24
N ASN A 428 -3.72 16.61 -5.98
CA ASN A 428 -4.81 17.35 -5.34
C ASN A 428 -4.53 18.86 -5.30
N GLU A 429 -3.29 19.26 -4.98
CA GLU A 429 -2.86 20.67 -4.97
C GLU A 429 -2.92 21.32 -6.36
N GLN A 430 -2.69 20.55 -7.41
CA GLN A 430 -2.72 21.00 -8.80
C GLN A 430 -4.14 21.05 -9.41
N GLY A 431 -5.16 20.60 -8.69
CA GLY A 431 -6.56 20.64 -9.17
C GLY A 431 -6.85 19.68 -10.34
N HIS A 432 -6.21 18.51 -10.35
CA HIS A 432 -6.39 17.45 -11.35
C HIS A 432 -7.86 17.04 -11.56
N LYS A 433 -8.18 16.41 -12.71
CA LYS A 433 -9.53 15.93 -13.07
C LYS A 433 -9.66 14.40 -13.10
N ILE A 434 -8.82 13.71 -12.31
CA ILE A 434 -8.78 12.24 -12.24
C ILE A 434 -9.90 11.75 -11.33
N ASP A 435 -10.73 10.86 -11.83
CA ASP A 435 -11.86 10.27 -11.09
C ASP A 435 -11.47 8.99 -10.36
N CYS A 436 -10.39 8.34 -10.80
CA CYS A 436 -9.94 7.06 -10.27
C CYS A 436 -8.42 6.88 -10.32
N PHE A 437 -7.81 6.44 -9.22
CA PHE A 437 -6.40 6.04 -9.18
C PHE A 437 -6.25 4.51 -9.20
N GLY A 438 -5.49 4.00 -10.16
CA GLY A 438 -5.02 2.62 -10.23
C GLY A 438 -3.63 2.50 -9.62
N ILE A 439 -3.55 1.94 -8.41
CA ILE A 439 -2.30 1.92 -7.63
C ILE A 439 -1.74 0.50 -7.57
N GLY A 440 -0.47 0.37 -7.95
CA GLY A 440 0.22 -0.91 -8.09
C GLY A 440 1.30 -1.12 -7.05
N THR A 441 2.56 -1.01 -7.48
CA THR A 441 3.76 -1.38 -6.70
C THR A 441 3.77 -0.77 -5.29
N HIS A 442 3.64 0.55 -5.16
CA HIS A 442 3.74 1.25 -3.87
C HIS A 442 2.71 0.77 -2.83
N LEU A 443 1.55 0.29 -3.28
CA LEU A 443 0.52 -0.26 -2.42
C LEU A 443 0.89 -1.67 -1.96
N VAL A 444 1.07 -2.60 -2.91
CA VAL A 444 1.17 -4.04 -2.60
C VAL A 444 2.51 -4.46 -2.00
N THR A 445 3.57 -3.69 -2.23
CA THR A 445 4.87 -3.91 -1.61
C THR A 445 5.06 -3.12 -0.32
N CYS A 446 4.12 -2.22 0.00
CA CYS A 446 4.23 -1.29 1.12
C CYS A 446 5.58 -0.58 1.15
N GLN A 447 6.06 -0.10 -0.01
CA GLN A 447 7.47 0.24 -0.23
C GLN A 447 8.10 1.16 0.83
N ARG A 448 7.35 2.10 1.40
CA ARG A 448 7.84 3.00 2.47
C ARG A 448 8.21 2.24 3.74
N GLN A 449 7.47 1.18 4.06
CA GLN A 449 7.69 0.32 5.20
C GLN A 449 7.13 -1.09 4.89
N PRO A 450 7.96 -2.01 4.35
CA PRO A 450 7.49 -3.30 3.84
C PRO A 450 7.17 -4.33 4.93
N ALA A 451 7.34 -3.97 6.21
CA ALA A 451 7.00 -4.82 7.35
C ALA A 451 6.54 -3.97 8.55
N LEU A 452 5.56 -4.48 9.28
CA LEU A 452 5.28 -4.01 10.63
C LEU A 452 6.26 -4.66 11.62
N GLY A 453 6.49 -3.97 12.74
CA GLY A 453 7.31 -4.47 13.84
C GLY A 453 6.52 -5.31 14.85
N CYS A 454 5.51 -6.09 14.43
CA CYS A 454 4.77 -6.91 15.39
C CYS A 454 5.69 -7.98 15.97
N VAL A 455 5.52 -8.23 17.27
CA VAL A 455 6.32 -9.20 18.03
C VAL A 455 5.41 -10.17 18.77
N TYR A 456 5.87 -11.40 18.88
CA TYR A 456 5.30 -12.40 19.77
C TYR A 456 6.21 -12.56 20.98
N LYS A 457 5.62 -12.60 22.18
CA LYS A 457 6.37 -12.60 23.45
C LYS A 457 5.62 -13.41 24.50
N LEU A 458 6.34 -14.32 25.16
CA LEU A 458 5.87 -14.97 26.37
C LEU A 458 5.80 -13.94 27.50
N VAL A 459 4.63 -13.82 28.13
CA VAL A 459 4.40 -12.88 29.24
C VAL A 459 4.13 -13.59 30.57
N GLU A 460 3.75 -14.86 30.53
CA GLU A 460 3.38 -15.66 31.69
C GLU A 460 3.52 -17.16 31.37
N ILE A 461 3.98 -17.96 32.33
CA ILE A 461 4.03 -19.43 32.24
C ILE A 461 3.69 -20.03 33.60
N ASN A 462 2.77 -21.00 33.66
CA ASN A 462 2.32 -21.64 34.91
C ASN A 462 1.90 -20.62 35.99
N GLY A 463 1.21 -19.55 35.58
CA GLY A 463 0.79 -18.44 36.47
C GLY A 463 1.93 -17.53 36.93
N GLN A 464 3.17 -17.78 36.51
CA GLN A 464 4.34 -16.96 36.84
C GLN A 464 4.63 -15.95 35.73
N PRO A 465 4.65 -14.64 36.03
CA PRO A 465 4.91 -13.62 35.03
C PRO A 465 6.36 -13.69 34.52
N ARG A 466 6.55 -13.33 33.25
CA ARG A 466 7.86 -13.29 32.59
C ARG A 466 8.11 -11.89 32.03
N ILE A 467 9.33 -11.41 32.24
CA ILE A 467 9.82 -10.16 31.67
C ILE A 467 11.13 -10.42 30.93
N LYS A 468 11.25 -9.85 29.73
CA LYS A 468 12.49 -9.77 28.99
C LYS A 468 13.02 -8.34 29.11
N LEU A 469 14.15 -8.19 29.79
CA LEU A 469 14.89 -6.93 29.87
C LEU A 469 15.66 -6.68 28.57
N SER A 470 15.89 -5.42 28.25
CA SER A 470 16.66 -4.98 27.09
C SER A 470 17.40 -3.70 27.43
N GLN A 471 18.56 -3.49 26.80
CA GLN A 471 19.28 -2.21 26.85
C GLN A 471 18.43 -1.07 26.25
N ASP A 472 17.55 -1.40 25.33
CA ASP A 472 16.55 -0.50 24.79
C ASP A 472 15.26 -0.65 25.59
N VAL A 473 14.94 0.35 26.41
CA VAL A 473 13.75 0.36 27.27
C VAL A 473 12.46 0.19 26.45
N GLU A 474 12.47 0.57 25.17
CA GLU A 474 11.31 0.39 24.30
C GLU A 474 11.02 -1.08 23.96
N LYS A 475 12.02 -1.95 24.08
CA LYS A 475 11.93 -3.40 23.80
C LYS A 475 11.65 -4.24 25.05
N VAL A 476 11.51 -3.61 26.22
CA VAL A 476 11.12 -4.30 27.45
C VAL A 476 9.69 -4.79 27.33
N THR A 477 9.48 -6.08 27.59
CA THR A 477 8.15 -6.68 27.48
C THR A 477 7.28 -6.32 28.67
N MET A 478 6.02 -5.99 28.42
CA MET A 478 4.99 -5.92 29.46
C MET A 478 4.71 -7.33 30.03
N PRO A 479 4.97 -7.62 31.32
CA PRO A 479 4.82 -8.94 31.92
C PRO A 479 3.35 -9.29 32.24
N GLY A 480 3.09 -10.56 32.53
CA GLY A 480 1.81 -11.12 33.00
C GLY A 480 0.68 -11.15 31.97
N ASN A 481 -0.39 -11.87 32.26
CA ASN A 481 -1.64 -11.76 31.52
C ASN A 481 -2.31 -10.39 31.77
N LYS A 482 -2.86 -9.78 30.72
CA LYS A 482 -3.36 -8.39 30.72
C LYS A 482 -4.68 -8.24 29.98
N ASN A 483 -5.50 -7.30 30.42
CA ASN A 483 -6.62 -6.77 29.66
C ASN A 483 -6.28 -5.40 29.08
N ALA A 484 -6.94 -5.03 27.98
CA ALA A 484 -6.76 -3.74 27.32
C ALA A 484 -8.12 -3.08 27.10
N TYR A 485 -8.21 -1.80 27.42
CA TYR A 485 -9.43 -1.01 27.30
C TYR A 485 -9.13 0.28 26.55
N ARG A 486 -9.98 0.64 25.60
CA ARG A 486 -9.95 1.96 24.96
C ARG A 486 -10.90 2.89 25.68
N LEU A 487 -10.36 4.02 26.13
CA LEU A 487 -11.09 5.05 26.85
C LEU A 487 -11.44 6.19 25.91
N TYR A 488 -12.70 6.63 25.92
CA TYR A 488 -13.21 7.65 25.01
C TYR A 488 -13.57 8.95 25.73
N SER A 489 -13.46 10.07 25.02
CA SER A 489 -13.95 11.39 25.45
C SER A 489 -15.45 11.53 25.21
N ALA A 490 -16.08 12.52 25.85
CA ALA A 490 -17.48 12.87 25.62
C ALA A 490 -17.79 13.15 24.14
N ASP A 491 -16.81 13.67 23.39
CA ASP A 491 -16.93 13.95 21.95
C ASP A 491 -16.79 12.70 21.05
N GLY A 492 -16.70 11.50 21.65
CA GLY A 492 -16.61 10.23 20.93
C GLY A 492 -15.21 9.87 20.42
N HIS A 493 -14.18 10.61 20.81
CA HIS A 493 -12.80 10.34 20.39
C HIS A 493 -12.06 9.39 21.33
N ALA A 494 -11.27 8.49 20.76
CA ALA A 494 -10.37 7.63 21.53
C ALA A 494 -9.26 8.48 22.17
N LEU A 495 -9.12 8.42 23.49
CA LEU A 495 -8.17 9.21 24.26
C LEU A 495 -6.87 8.44 24.54
N ILE A 496 -7.01 7.19 24.97
CA ILE A 496 -5.93 6.35 25.46
C ILE A 496 -6.33 4.88 25.45
N ASP A 497 -5.37 4.01 25.15
CA ASP A 497 -5.52 2.57 25.42
C ASP A 497 -4.84 2.26 26.75
N LEU A 498 -5.61 1.71 27.69
CA LEU A 498 -5.20 1.37 29.05
C LEU A 498 -5.01 -0.14 29.19
N LEU A 499 -3.80 -0.56 29.57
CA LEU A 499 -3.47 -1.93 29.93
C LEU A 499 -3.61 -2.13 31.44
N GLN A 500 -4.24 -3.23 31.86
CA GLN A 500 -4.45 -3.58 33.26
C GLN A 500 -4.18 -5.06 33.49
N LYS A 501 -3.86 -5.44 34.74
CA LYS A 501 -3.82 -6.86 35.14
C LYS A 501 -5.22 -7.44 35.04
N VAL A 502 -5.33 -8.73 34.72
CA VAL A 502 -6.63 -9.41 34.57
C VAL A 502 -7.43 -9.45 35.90
N SER A 503 -6.74 -9.39 37.04
CA SER A 503 -7.35 -9.35 38.36
C SER A 503 -7.95 -7.99 38.74
N GLU A 504 -7.66 -6.93 37.99
CA GLU A 504 -8.20 -5.59 38.26
C GLU A 504 -9.63 -5.45 37.74
N PRO A 505 -10.51 -4.72 38.45
CA PRO A 505 -11.81 -4.39 37.90
C PRO A 505 -11.66 -3.53 36.64
N PRO A 506 -12.51 -3.74 35.60
CA PRO A 506 -12.52 -2.89 34.42
C PRO A 506 -12.74 -1.41 34.79
N PRO A 507 -12.22 -0.45 34.00
CA PRO A 507 -12.47 0.95 34.24
C PRO A 507 -13.95 1.26 33.97
N ALA A 508 -14.55 2.12 34.78
CA ALA A 508 -15.95 2.50 34.66
C ALA A 508 -16.13 3.90 34.06
N VAL A 509 -17.23 4.08 33.33
CA VAL A 509 -17.64 5.37 32.79
C VAL A 509 -17.85 6.38 33.93
N GLY A 510 -17.37 7.61 33.73
CA GLY A 510 -17.49 8.70 34.71
C GLY A 510 -16.55 8.57 35.92
N GLN A 511 -15.81 7.47 36.05
CA GLN A 511 -14.85 7.28 37.14
C GLN A 511 -13.44 7.72 36.72
N LYS A 512 -12.76 8.39 37.65
CA LYS A 512 -11.41 8.92 37.42
C LYS A 512 -10.38 7.78 37.46
N VAL A 513 -9.67 7.57 36.37
CA VAL A 513 -8.63 6.53 36.23
C VAL A 513 -7.26 7.18 36.11
N LEU A 514 -6.29 6.73 36.90
CA LEU A 514 -4.89 7.14 36.75
C LEU A 514 -4.23 6.30 35.65
N CYS A 515 -3.81 6.96 34.57
CA CYS A 515 -3.11 6.35 33.46
C CYS A 515 -1.64 6.76 33.49
N ARG A 516 -0.72 5.79 33.57
CA ARG A 516 0.73 6.02 33.65
C ARG A 516 1.41 5.51 32.38
N HIS A 517 2.42 6.24 31.90
CA HIS A 517 3.31 5.68 30.89
C HIS A 517 4.14 4.56 31.53
N PRO A 518 4.32 3.40 30.88
CA PRO A 518 4.96 2.23 31.50
C PRO A 518 6.41 2.45 31.94
N PHE A 519 7.12 3.41 31.32
CA PHE A 519 8.57 3.60 31.51
C PHE A 519 9.00 5.04 31.76
N GLN A 520 8.07 6.01 31.76
CA GLN A 520 8.41 7.43 31.91
C GLN A 520 7.55 8.00 33.02
N GLU A 521 8.10 8.08 34.23
CA GLU A 521 7.33 8.32 35.46
C GLU A 521 6.59 9.66 35.45
N SER A 522 7.21 10.68 34.84
CA SER A 522 6.65 12.03 34.71
C SER A 522 5.43 12.07 33.77
N LYS A 523 5.28 11.10 32.87
CA LYS A 523 4.14 11.01 31.95
C LYS A 523 3.00 10.22 32.57
N ARG A 524 2.10 10.95 33.22
CA ARG A 524 0.87 10.41 33.80
C ARG A 524 -0.29 11.40 33.65
N ALA A 525 -1.50 10.89 33.57
CA ALA A 525 -2.70 11.70 33.47
C ALA A 525 -3.88 11.00 34.13
N TYR A 526 -4.83 11.79 34.62
CA TYR A 526 -6.14 11.27 34.98
C TYR A 526 -7.07 11.35 33.77
N VAL A 527 -7.82 10.27 33.53
CA VAL A 527 -8.84 10.20 32.49
C VAL A 527 -10.18 9.89 33.15
N ILE A 528 -11.22 10.62 32.76
CA ILE A 528 -12.61 10.34 33.11
C ILE A 528 -13.30 9.94 31.80
N PRO A 529 -13.45 8.64 31.51
CA PRO A 529 -14.00 8.19 30.24
C PRO A 529 -15.51 8.40 30.18
N SER A 530 -16.02 8.84 29.03
CA SER A 530 -17.47 8.83 28.72
C SER A 530 -17.92 7.46 28.22
N HIS A 531 -17.01 6.69 27.64
CA HIS A 531 -17.22 5.33 27.17
C HIS A 531 -15.94 4.52 27.36
N VAL A 532 -16.11 3.24 27.68
CA VAL A 532 -15.04 2.27 27.89
C VAL A 532 -15.32 1.06 27.01
N GLU A 533 -14.38 0.75 26.12
CA GLU A 533 -14.45 -0.42 25.24
C GLU A 533 -13.40 -1.44 25.67
N SER A 534 -13.82 -2.68 25.95
CA SER A 534 -12.86 -3.78 26.10
C SER A 534 -12.39 -4.22 24.71
N LEU A 535 -11.08 -4.27 24.52
CA LEU A 535 -10.51 -4.55 23.19
C LEU A 535 -10.53 -6.03 22.83
N TYR A 536 -10.57 -6.95 23.79
CA TYR A 536 -10.41 -8.38 23.53
C TYR A 536 -11.73 -9.14 23.53
N LYS A 537 -11.90 -10.01 22.54
CA LYS A 537 -12.92 -11.06 22.52
C LYS A 537 -12.28 -12.43 22.37
N VAL A 538 -12.92 -13.45 22.92
CA VAL A 538 -12.51 -14.85 22.76
C VAL A 538 -12.96 -15.32 21.39
N TYR A 539 -12.01 -15.60 20.48
CA TYR A 539 -12.28 -16.07 19.12
C TYR A 539 -12.15 -17.58 18.97
N TRP A 540 -11.28 -18.21 19.78
CA TRP A 540 -11.09 -19.65 19.77
C TRP A 540 -10.98 -20.17 21.20
N LYS A 541 -11.71 -21.24 21.50
CA LYS A 541 -11.62 -21.95 22.79
C LYS A 541 -12.13 -23.38 22.60
N SER A 542 -11.50 -24.34 23.27
CA SER A 542 -11.92 -25.73 23.26
C SER A 542 -12.02 -26.32 21.84
N GLY A 543 -11.08 -25.94 20.97
CA GLY A 543 -11.00 -26.44 19.59
C GLY A 543 -12.08 -25.91 18.64
N LYS A 544 -12.77 -24.81 18.98
CA LYS A 544 -13.87 -24.25 18.19
C LYS A 544 -13.81 -22.73 18.13
N ILE A 545 -14.35 -22.18 17.05
CA ILE A 545 -14.57 -20.73 16.90
C ILE A 545 -15.71 -20.31 17.83
N CYS A 546 -15.49 -19.23 18.60
CA CYS A 546 -16.45 -18.75 19.60
C CYS A 546 -17.23 -17.50 19.16
N GLN A 547 -16.85 -16.86 18.05
CA GLN A 547 -17.51 -15.68 17.51
C GLN A 547 -17.99 -15.93 16.08
N GLN A 548 -19.12 -15.34 15.71
CA GLN A 548 -19.44 -15.20 14.30
C GLN A 548 -18.45 -14.27 13.63
N LEU A 549 -18.01 -14.64 12.45
CA LEU A 549 -16.98 -13.93 11.73
C LEU A 549 -17.60 -12.85 10.86
N PRO A 550 -17.00 -11.65 10.84
CA PRO A 550 -17.52 -10.59 10.01
C PRO A 550 -17.30 -10.92 8.53
N THR A 551 -18.24 -10.49 7.71
CA THR A 551 -18.08 -10.37 6.26
C THR A 551 -17.04 -9.31 5.93
N LEU A 552 -16.46 -9.36 4.73
CA LEU A 552 -15.45 -8.40 4.31
C LEU A 552 -15.97 -6.95 4.33
N GLU A 553 -17.24 -6.76 3.98
CA GLU A 553 -17.94 -5.47 4.03
C GLU A 553 -18.07 -4.94 5.46
N GLN A 554 -18.41 -5.81 6.42
CA GLN A 554 -18.48 -5.43 7.84
C GLN A 554 -17.10 -5.03 8.38
N VAL A 555 -16.04 -5.73 8.00
CA VAL A 555 -14.67 -5.35 8.38
C VAL A 555 -14.28 -4.01 7.76
N ARG A 556 -14.57 -3.81 6.48
CA ARG A 556 -14.32 -2.53 5.78
C ARG A 556 -15.07 -1.38 6.46
N GLU A 557 -16.34 -1.56 6.80
CA GLU A 557 -17.13 -0.57 7.52
C GLU A 557 -16.50 -0.27 8.90
N LYS A 558 -16.10 -1.31 9.63
CA LYS A 558 -15.44 -1.18 10.92
C LYS A 558 -14.12 -0.41 10.85
N VAL A 559 -13.31 -0.59 9.80
CA VAL A 559 -12.12 0.26 9.55
C VAL A 559 -12.51 1.73 9.47
N GLN A 560 -13.53 2.05 8.68
CA GLN A 560 -13.96 3.44 8.50
C GLN A 560 -14.54 4.04 9.78
N ILE A 561 -15.28 3.26 10.56
CA ILE A 561 -15.79 3.69 11.87
C ILE A 561 -14.61 3.90 12.84
N SER A 562 -13.69 2.95 12.93
CA SER A 562 -12.55 3.03 13.85
C SER A 562 -11.59 4.16 13.51
N LEU A 563 -11.43 4.54 12.24
CA LEU A 563 -10.62 5.71 11.85
C LEU A 563 -11.29 7.04 12.23
N LYS A 564 -12.64 7.08 12.27
CA LYS A 564 -13.39 8.28 12.67
C LYS A 564 -13.28 8.56 14.17
N THR A 565 -13.09 7.54 15.00
CA THR A 565 -12.89 7.73 16.44
C THR A 565 -11.56 8.41 16.76
N LEU A 566 -10.59 8.39 15.84
CA LEU A 566 -9.32 9.10 16.01
C LEU A 566 -9.46 10.58 15.69
N ARG A 567 -8.87 11.41 16.56
CA ARG A 567 -8.65 12.83 16.26
C ARG A 567 -7.75 13.00 15.04
N ASN A 568 -7.91 14.11 14.33
CA ASN A 568 -7.19 14.35 13.06
C ASN A 568 -5.68 14.47 13.24
N ASP A 569 -5.20 14.88 14.42
CA ASP A 569 -3.77 15.01 14.72
C ASP A 569 -3.02 13.66 14.69
N HIS A 570 -3.68 12.56 15.06
CA HIS A 570 -3.15 11.18 14.98
C HIS A 570 -3.11 10.63 13.55
N LYS A 571 -3.92 11.20 12.65
CA LYS A 571 -4.15 10.73 11.28
C LYS A 571 -3.27 11.44 10.24
N ARG A 572 -2.45 12.40 10.66
CA ARG A 572 -1.60 13.18 9.75
C ARG A 572 -0.59 12.30 9.03
N THR A 573 -0.40 12.55 7.73
CA THR A 573 0.61 11.86 6.93
C THR A 573 2.03 12.21 7.37
N LEU A 574 2.24 13.47 7.76
CA LEU A 574 3.49 14.02 8.24
C LEU A 574 3.41 14.31 9.74
N ASN A 575 4.39 13.81 10.50
CA ASN A 575 4.54 14.04 11.95
C ASN A 575 3.24 13.87 12.74
N PRO A 576 2.57 12.69 12.67
CA PRO A 576 1.36 12.45 13.44
C PRO A 576 1.65 12.52 14.94
N THR A 577 0.69 13.04 15.71
CA THR A 577 0.78 13.02 17.17
C THR A 577 0.75 11.57 17.65
N PRO A 578 1.70 11.10 18.47
CA PRO A 578 1.67 9.75 19.02
C PRO A 578 0.38 9.51 19.83
N TYR A 579 -0.28 8.39 19.56
CA TYR A 579 -1.41 7.97 20.38
C TYR A 579 -0.94 7.45 21.73
N LYS A 580 -1.71 7.73 22.78
CA LYS A 580 -1.32 7.39 24.15
C LYS A 580 -1.66 5.93 24.43
N VAL A 581 -0.67 5.19 24.92
CA VAL A 581 -0.84 3.86 25.51
C VAL A 581 -0.31 3.93 26.93
N ALA A 582 -1.12 3.51 27.89
CA ALA A 582 -0.81 3.60 29.30
C ALA A 582 -1.12 2.30 30.03
N VAL A 583 -0.65 2.23 31.27
CA VAL A 583 -0.87 1.14 32.21
C VAL A 583 -1.61 1.67 33.44
N SER A 584 -2.36 0.81 34.12
CA SER A 584 -2.89 1.10 35.45
C SER A 584 -1.78 1.33 36.46
N ASP A 585 -2.11 1.95 37.59
CA ASP A 585 -1.18 2.12 38.70
C ASP A 585 -0.66 0.76 39.22
N ASN A 586 -1.53 -0.23 39.38
CA ASN A 586 -1.15 -1.57 39.82
C ASN A 586 -0.22 -2.27 38.82
N LEU A 587 -0.51 -2.16 37.52
CA LEU A 587 0.34 -2.75 36.49
C LEU A 587 1.69 -2.02 36.39
N TYR A 588 1.72 -0.70 36.57
CA TYR A 588 2.94 0.10 36.63
C TYR A 588 3.87 -0.38 37.75
N ASN A 589 3.37 -0.45 38.98
CA ASN A 589 4.16 -0.89 40.14
C ASN A 589 4.64 -2.33 39.94
N PHE A 590 3.75 -3.21 39.46
CA PHE A 590 4.08 -4.61 39.16
C PHE A 590 5.21 -4.77 38.12
N ILE A 591 5.23 -3.93 37.07
CA ILE A 591 6.32 -3.94 36.09
C ILE A 591 7.64 -3.55 36.74
N HIS A 592 7.63 -2.49 37.55
CA HIS A 592 8.83 -1.96 38.19
C HIS A 592 9.42 -2.95 39.20
N ASP A 593 8.56 -3.55 40.03
CA ASP A 593 8.97 -4.58 41.00
C ASP A 593 9.59 -5.78 40.29
N LEU A 594 8.95 -6.28 39.23
CA LEU A 594 9.46 -7.43 38.48
C LEU A 594 10.75 -7.10 37.73
N TRP A 595 10.90 -5.87 37.25
CA TRP A 595 12.16 -5.41 36.65
C TRP A 595 13.26 -5.46 37.69
N LEU A 596 13.11 -4.77 38.83
CA LEU A 596 14.14 -4.71 39.88
C LEU A 596 14.58 -6.11 40.35
N GLN A 597 13.64 -7.06 40.43
CA GLN A 597 13.93 -8.46 40.79
C GLN A 597 14.76 -9.21 39.75
N ASN A 598 14.70 -8.84 38.47
CA ASN A 598 15.36 -9.52 37.36
C ASN A 598 16.58 -8.77 36.81
N ALA A 599 16.74 -7.48 37.16
CA ALA A 599 17.90 -6.71 36.75
C ALA A 599 19.16 -7.24 37.47
N PRO A 600 20.22 -7.61 36.74
CA PRO A 600 21.46 -8.01 37.38
C PRO A 600 22.05 -6.84 38.15
N ILE A 601 22.49 -7.09 39.38
CA ILE A 601 23.22 -6.12 40.19
C ILE A 601 24.70 -6.25 39.83
N GLY A 602 25.25 -5.21 39.22
CA GLY A 602 26.68 -5.15 38.93
C GLY A 602 27.48 -4.90 40.20
N GLU A 603 28.51 -5.70 40.44
CA GLU A 603 29.54 -5.40 41.43
C GLU A 603 30.61 -4.53 40.75
N LEU A 604 30.87 -3.34 41.30
CA LEU A 604 31.92 -2.44 40.82
C LEU A 604 33.15 -2.65 41.71
N SER A 605 34.22 -3.18 41.13
CA SER A 605 35.53 -3.39 41.77
C SER A 605 36.53 -2.30 41.39
#